data_AF-A0A367GJU6-F1
#
_entry.id   AF-A0A367GJU6-F1
#
_cell.length_a   1.000
_cell.length_b   1.000
_cell.length_c   1.000
_cell.angle_alpha   90.00
_cell.angle_beta   90.00
_cell.angle_gamma   90.00
#
_symmetry.space_group_name_H-M   'P 1'
#
loop_
_entity.id
_entity.type
_entity.pdbx_description
1 polymer ?
#
loop_
_entity_poly.entity_id
_entity_poly.type
_entity_poly.pdbx_seq_one_letter_code
_entity_poly.pdbx_strand_id
1 'polypeptide(L)' 'MGAYRELLAQAKKANHTAIQKLYERYYTLLRSYSFVNGRFDEDLFQTQVIEFLIAVSKFRM' A
#
# COMPACT_ATOMS: atom_id res chain seq x y z
N MET A 1 -12.21 11.45 14.67
CA MET A 1 -11.72 10.08 14.40
C MET A 1 -10.22 10.19 14.16
N GLY A 2 -9.41 9.13 14.35
CA GLY A 2 -7.96 9.25 14.17
C GLY A 2 -7.59 9.58 12.72
N ALA A 3 -6.58 10.45 12.51
CA ALA A 3 -6.14 10.90 11.18
C ALA A 3 -5.84 9.74 10.20
N TYR A 4 -5.40 8.58 10.72
CA TYR A 4 -5.17 7.38 9.92
C TYR A 4 -6.46 6.73 9.39
N ARG A 5 -7.52 6.69 10.21
CA ARG A 5 -8.82 6.14 9.80
C ARG A 5 -9.46 7.01 8.72
N GLU A 6 -9.31 8.33 8.83
CA GLU A 6 -9.77 9.27 7.79
C GLU A 6 -8.98 9.08 6.49
N LEU A 7 -7.65 8.90 6.58
CA LEU A 7 -6.82 8.59 5.42
C LEU A 7 -7.27 7.32 4.69
N LEU A 8 -7.53 6.23 5.43
CA LEU A 8 -8.05 4.98 4.88
C LEU A 8 -9.44 5.16 4.24
N ALA A 9 -10.33 5.91 4.90
CA ALA A 9 -11.66 6.21 4.36
C ALA A 9 -11.59 6.97 3.03
N GLN A 10 -10.67 7.93 2.91
CA GLN A 10 -10.45 8.69 1.67
C GLN A 10 -9.82 7.83 0.58
N ALA A 11 -8.81 7.01 0.92
CA ALA A 11 -8.16 6.13 -0.03
C ALA A 11 -9.14 5.10 -0.62
N LYS A 12 -10.06 4.56 0.19
CA LYS A 12 -11.13 3.68 -0.27
C LYS A 12 -12.07 4.34 -1.28
N LYS A 13 -12.26 5.66 -1.22
CA LYS A 13 -13.04 6.45 -2.20
C LYS A 13 -12.24 6.80 -3.46
N ALA A 14 -11.16 6.06 -3.75
CA ALA A 14 -10.25 6.32 -4.87
C ALA A 14 -9.59 7.71 -4.85
N ASN A 15 -9.48 8.35 -3.68
CA ASN A 15 -8.75 9.61 -3.57
C ASN A 15 -7.25 9.35 -3.78
N HIS A 16 -6.72 9.84 -4.91
CA HIS A 16 -5.35 9.56 -5.32
C HIS A 16 -4.31 10.05 -4.30
N THR A 17 -4.51 11.24 -3.73
CA THR A 17 -3.62 11.79 -2.70
C THR A 17 -3.60 10.94 -1.43
N ALA A 18 -4.76 10.40 -1.03
CA ALA A 18 -4.84 9.51 0.12
C ALA A 18 -4.18 8.15 -0.15
N ILE A 19 -4.39 7.59 -1.35
CA ILE A 19 -3.72 6.36 -1.80
C ILE A 19 -2.20 6.56 -1.82
N GLN A 20 -1.73 7.67 -2.40
CA GLN A 20 -0.31 7.99 -2.47
C GLN A 20 0.31 8.10 -1.07
N LYS A 21 -0.34 8.81 -0.14
CA LYS A 21 0.14 8.92 1.26
C LYS A 21 0.21 7.57 1.97
N LEU A 22 -0.74 6.67 1.71
CA LEU A 22 -0.68 5.30 2.25
C LEU A 22 0.46 4.51 1.59
N TYR A 23 0.61 4.61 0.27
CA TYR A 23 1.69 3.96 -0.46
C TYR A 23 3.06 4.40 0.04
N GLU A 24 3.31 5.71 0.17
CA GLU A 24 4.56 6.26 0.70
C GLU A 24 4.87 5.73 2.10
N ARG A 25 3.85 5.60 2.95
CA ARG A 25 3.98 5.04 4.30
C ARG A 25 4.38 3.56 4.30
N TYR A 26 3.85 2.77 3.37
CA TYR A 26 4.11 1.33 3.28
C TYR A 26 5.23 0.96 2.30
N TYR A 27 5.79 1.92 1.56
CA TYR A 27 6.79 1.70 0.51
C TYR A 27 7.99 0.89 1.01
N THR A 28 8.58 1.29 2.14
CA THR A 28 9.74 0.57 2.73
C THR A 28 9.39 -0.86 3.09
N LEU A 29 8.17 -1.10 3.59
CA LEU A 29 7.70 -2.44 3.95
C LEU A 29 7.56 -3.33 2.72
N LEU A 30 6.83 -2.86 1.70
CA LEU A 30 6.65 -3.54 0.42
C LEU A 30 8.02 -3.84 -0.23
N ARG A 31 8.92 -2.85 -0.25
CA ARG A 31 10.26 -3.05 -0.80
C ARG A 31 11.06 -4.09 -0.02
N SER A 32 10.98 -4.09 1.32
CA SER A 32 11.73 -5.04 2.16
C SER A 32 11.27 -6.49 1.97
N TYR A 33 9.97 -6.71 1.81
CA TYR A 33 9.39 -8.03 1.53
C TYR A 33 9.56 -8.48 0.08
N SER A 34 10.09 -7.63 -0.78
CA SER A 34 10.39 -7.96 -2.17
C SER A 34 11.83 -8.45 -2.37
N PHE A 35 12.54 -8.79 -1.29
CA PHE A 35 13.85 -9.42 -1.38
C PHE A 35 13.73 -10.94 -1.26
N VAL A 36 14.20 -11.66 -2.28
CA VAL A 36 14.27 -13.11 -2.32
C VAL A 36 15.73 -13.52 -2.39
N ASN A 37 16.21 -14.29 -1.41
CA ASN A 37 17.61 -14.73 -1.33
C ASN A 37 18.63 -13.57 -1.43
N GLY A 38 18.33 -12.44 -0.79
CA GLY A 38 19.19 -11.25 -0.77
C GLY A 38 19.20 -10.42 -2.05
N ARG A 39 18.38 -10.77 -3.05
CA ARG A 39 18.20 -9.99 -4.28
C ARG A 39 16.82 -9.35 -4.30
N PHE A 40 16.76 -8.11 -4.79
CA PHE A 40 15.49 -7.44 -5.02
C PHE A 40 14.79 -8.09 -6.22
N ASP A 41 13.54 -8.46 -6.02
CA ASP A 41 12.66 -9.03 -7.03
C ASP A 41 11.62 -7.96 -7.42
N GLU A 42 11.80 -7.38 -8.61
CA GLU A 42 10.96 -6.31 -9.14
C GLU A 42 9.53 -6.77 -9.43
N ASP A 43 9.35 -8.02 -9.86
CA ASP A 43 8.04 -8.59 -10.18
C ASP A 43 7.26 -8.87 -8.89
N LEU A 44 7.95 -9.35 -7.86
CA LEU A 44 7.38 -9.49 -6.52
C LEU A 44 6.99 -8.14 -5.94
N PHE A 45 7.83 -7.10 -6.10
CA PHE A 45 7.49 -5.76 -5.66
C PHE A 45 6.24 -5.23 -6.35
N GLN A 46 6.16 -5.33 -7.68
CA GLN A 46 4.97 -4.92 -8.43
C GLN A 46 3.72 -5.67 -7.96
N THR A 47 3.84 -6.99 -7.76
CA THR A 47 2.74 -7.83 -7.25
C THR A 47 2.28 -7.36 -5.87
N GLN A 48 3.21 -7.08 -4.96
CA GLN A 48 2.90 -6.58 -3.62
C GLN A 48 2.24 -5.19 -3.65
N VAL A 49 2.66 -4.31 -4.56
CA VAL A 49 2.02 -2.99 -4.75
C VAL A 49 0.58 -3.16 -5.26
N ILE A 50 0.33 -4.06 -6.21
CA ILE A 50 -1.02 -4.36 -6.71
C ILE A 50 -1.90 -4.90 -5.58
N GLU A 51 -1.42 -5.89 -4.83
CA GLU A 51 -2.16 -6.47 -3.70
C GLU A 51 -2.43 -5.46 -2.59
N PHE A 52 -1.48 -4.55 -2.32
CA PHE A 52 -1.69 -3.44 -1.39
C PHE A 52 -2.85 -2.53 -1.84
N LEU A 53 -2.91 -2.15 -3.11
CA LEU A 53 -3.98 -1.32 -3.65
C LEU A 53 -5.34 -2.04 -3.59
N ILE A 54 -5.36 -3.34 -3.90
CA ILE A 54 -6.55 -4.19 -3.77
C ILE A 54 -7.01 -4.24 -2.31
N ALA A 55 -6.09 -4.45 -1.36
CA ALA A 55 -6.39 -4.50 0.06
C ALA A 55 -6.98 -3.18 0.57
N VAL A 56 -6.42 -2.03 0.17
CA VAL A 56 -6.95 -0.70 0.49
C VAL A 56 -8.38 -0.55 -0.03
N SER A 57 -8.66 -0.97 -1.28
CA SER A 57 -10.01 -0.87 -1.86
C SER A 57 -11.06 -1.74 -1.12
N LYS A 58 -10.62 -2.89 -0.61
CA LYS A 58 -11.48 -3.87 0.09
C LYS A 58 -11.57 -3.66 1.60
N PHE A 59 -10.78 -2.72 2.16
CA PHE A 59 -10.68 -2.51 3.60
C PHE A 59 -12.04 -2.22 4.25
N ARG A 60 -12.37 -2.92 5.33
CA ARG A 60 -13.60 -2.71 6.12
C ARG A 60 -13.30 -1.70 7.23
N MET A 61 -14.15 -0.67 7.32
CA MET A 61 -13.97 0.48 8.21
C MET A 61 -14.53 0.25 9.61
#